data_AF-A0A0N7KEM9-F1
#
_entry.id   AF-A0A0N7KEM9-F1
#
_cell.length_a   1.000
_cell.length_b   1.000
_cell.length_c   1.000
_cell.angle_alpha   90.00
_cell.angle_beta   90.00
_cell.angle_gamma   90.00
#
_symmetry.space_group_name_H-M   'P 1'
#
loop_
_entity.id
_entity.type
_entity.pdbx_description
1 polymer ?
#
loop_
_entity_poly.entity_id
_entity_poly.type
_entity_poly.pdbx_seq_one_letter_code
_entity_poly.pdbx_strand_id
1 'polypeptide(L)'
;PSGSRKINGKYIQSHLLTRLEAVHDKVMEQIKDVDSLKHQEISVFWVGIAENVQIMGSFDGWSQGEAMSMEYSGYQARFSATLNLRPGRYEIKFLVDGEWRLSLEYPIDGEGSMQNNILVVN
;
A
#
# COMPACT_ATOMS: atom_id res chain seq x y z
N PRO A 1 -12.82 -64.70 20.33
CA PRO A 1 -12.20 -63.43 20.74
C PRO A 1 -12.62 -62.28 19.81
N SER A 2 -13.40 -61.36 20.39
CA SER A 2 -13.78 -60.02 19.93
C SER A 2 -12.70 -59.39 19.03
N GLY A 3 -12.93 -58.88 17.82
CA GLY A 3 -14.07 -58.13 17.30
C GLY A 3 -13.49 -56.94 16.54
N SER A 4 -12.99 -57.16 15.31
CA SER A 4 -12.37 -56.11 14.48
C SER A 4 -13.45 -55.13 14.01
N ARG A 5 -13.55 -53.97 14.68
CA ARG A 5 -14.47 -52.90 14.30
C ARG A 5 -14.04 -52.33 12.94
N LYS A 6 -14.79 -52.67 11.89
CA LYS A 6 -14.64 -52.05 10.57
C LYS A 6 -15.07 -50.59 10.67
N ILE A 7 -14.11 -49.68 10.54
CA ILE A 7 -14.36 -48.24 10.54
C ILE A 7 -14.94 -47.88 9.16
N ASN A 8 -16.13 -47.30 9.13
CA ASN A 8 -16.87 -47.01 7.90
C ASN A 8 -16.15 -45.91 7.09
N GLY A 9 -15.78 -46.17 5.84
CA GLY A 9 -14.98 -45.24 5.01
C GLY A 9 -15.60 -43.85 4.85
N LYS A 10 -16.93 -43.75 4.87
CA LYS A 10 -17.68 -42.49 4.85
C LYS A 10 -17.41 -41.62 6.10
N TYR A 11 -17.22 -42.25 7.26
CA TYR A 11 -16.92 -41.56 8.53
C TYR A 11 -15.47 -41.03 8.55
N ILE A 12 -14.53 -41.79 7.96
CA ILE A 12 -13.14 -41.36 7.83
C ILE A 12 -13.06 -40.16 6.87
N GLN A 13 -13.74 -40.22 5.73
CA GLN A 13 -13.78 -39.11 4.78
C GLN A 13 -14.39 -37.84 5.38
N SER A 14 -15.52 -37.94 6.09
CA SER A 14 -16.12 -36.78 6.75
C SER A 14 -15.23 -36.20 7.86
N HIS A 15 -14.58 -37.07 8.65
CA HIS A 15 -13.68 -36.60 9.71
C HIS A 15 -12.43 -35.91 9.16
N LEU A 16 -11.83 -36.46 8.11
CA LEU A 16 -10.68 -35.87 7.43
C LEU A 16 -11.05 -34.51 6.80
N LEU A 17 -12.24 -34.40 6.20
CA LEU A 17 -12.73 -33.15 5.63
C LEU A 17 -12.86 -32.06 6.69
N THR A 18 -13.53 -32.34 7.82
CA THR A 18 -13.67 -31.36 8.91
C THR A 18 -12.32 -30.93 9.49
N ARG A 19 -11.36 -31.86 9.60
CA ARG A 19 -9.99 -31.52 10.05
C ARG A 19 -9.28 -30.63 9.04
N LEU A 20 -9.46 -30.87 7.74
CA LEU A 20 -8.88 -30.07 6.68
C LEU A 20 -9.45 -28.64 6.66
N GLU A 21 -10.77 -28.50 6.79
CA GLU A 21 -11.45 -27.20 6.93
C GLU A 21 -10.91 -26.42 8.15
N ALA A 22 -10.80 -27.08 9.32
CA ALA A 22 -10.26 -26.43 10.51
C ALA A 22 -8.78 -26.00 10.36
N VAL A 23 -7.97 -26.76 9.62
CA VAL A 23 -6.59 -26.36 9.30
C VAL A 23 -6.59 -25.18 8.34
N HIS A 24 -7.41 -25.21 7.30
CA HIS A 24 -7.57 -24.12 6.34
C HIS A 24 -7.95 -22.81 7.06
N ASP A 25 -8.99 -22.83 7.88
CA ASP A 25 -9.47 -21.64 8.58
C ASP A 25 -8.41 -21.06 9.51
N LYS A 26 -7.67 -21.93 10.20
CA LYS A 26 -6.57 -21.51 11.06
C LYS A 26 -5.41 -20.90 10.29
N VAL A 27 -5.10 -21.41 9.10
CA VAL A 27 -4.08 -20.84 8.21
C VAL A 27 -4.55 -19.47 7.69
N MET A 28 -5.82 -19.35 7.27
CA MET A 28 -6.36 -18.09 6.76
C MET A 28 -6.38 -16.99 7.84
N GLU A 29 -6.74 -17.33 9.08
CA GLU A 29 -6.70 -16.39 10.19
C GLU A 29 -5.25 -15.93 10.49
N GLN A 30 -4.27 -16.84 10.40
CA GLN A 30 -2.86 -16.49 10.60
C GLN A 30 -2.27 -15.63 9.48
N ILE A 31 -2.77 -15.75 8.25
CA ILE A 31 -2.27 -14.98 7.09
C ILE A 31 -2.98 -13.63 6.94
N LYS A 32 -4.16 -13.44 7.55
CA LYS A 32 -4.93 -12.20 7.48
C LYS A 32 -4.12 -10.95 7.88
N ASP A 33 -3.34 -11.05 8.94
CA ASP A 33 -2.48 -9.94 9.43
C ASP A 33 -1.27 -9.69 8.51
N VAL A 34 -0.85 -10.69 7.74
CA VAL A 34 0.20 -10.53 6.73
C VAL A 34 -0.37 -9.91 5.46
N ASP A 35 -1.60 -10.29 5.11
CA ASP A 35 -2.34 -9.76 3.96
C ASP A 35 -2.64 -8.27 4.12
N SER A 36 -2.95 -7.82 5.34
CA SER A 36 -3.10 -6.39 5.65
C SER A 36 -1.79 -5.59 5.62
N LEU A 37 -0.64 -6.24 5.50
CA LEU A 37 0.67 -5.60 5.38
C LEU A 37 1.25 -5.66 3.96
N LYS A 38 0.46 -6.14 2.99
CA LYS A 38 0.87 -6.14 1.58
C LYS A 38 1.01 -4.72 1.06
N HIS A 39 1.94 -4.53 0.13
CA HIS A 39 2.07 -3.24 -0.55
C HIS A 39 0.84 -3.00 -1.43
N GLN A 40 0.45 -1.73 -1.54
CA GLN A 40 -0.64 -1.22 -2.33
C GLN A 40 -0.11 -0.21 -3.34
N GLU A 41 -0.66 -0.27 -4.54
CA GLU A 41 -0.41 0.73 -5.58
C GLU A 41 -1.25 1.98 -5.29
N ILE A 42 -0.57 3.09 -5.01
CA ILE A 42 -1.17 4.37 -4.67
C ILE A 42 -0.76 5.39 -5.73
N SER A 43 -1.76 5.94 -6.42
CA SER A 43 -1.55 7.04 -7.35
C SER A 43 -1.48 8.36 -6.59
N VAL A 44 -0.34 9.05 -6.73
CA VAL A 44 -0.09 10.37 -6.18
C VAL A 44 0.03 11.35 -7.32
N PHE A 45 -0.50 12.56 -7.15
CA PHE A 45 -0.48 13.56 -8.20
C PHE A 45 -0.15 14.96 -7.68
N TRP A 46 0.38 15.79 -8.57
CA TRP A 46 0.61 17.22 -8.35
C TRP A 46 0.04 18.00 -9.54
N VAL A 47 -0.57 19.15 -9.30
CA VAL A 47 -1.16 19.97 -10.36
C VAL A 47 -0.55 21.38 -10.31
N GLY A 48 -0.09 21.85 -11.47
CA GLY A 48 0.44 23.20 -11.60
C GLY A 48 1.19 23.41 -12.90
N ILE A 49 1.91 24.53 -12.97
CA ILE A 49 2.79 24.85 -14.09
C ILE A 49 4.19 24.42 -13.67
N ALA A 50 4.73 23.42 -14.37
CA ALA A 50 6.07 22.90 -14.16
C ALA A 50 6.57 22.19 -15.42
N GLU A 51 7.88 22.00 -15.53
CA GLU A 51 8.48 21.14 -16.56
C GLU A 51 8.73 19.73 -16.02
N ASN A 52 9.23 19.63 -14.79
CA ASN A 52 9.58 18.37 -14.13
C ASN A 52 9.08 18.36 -12.69
N VAL A 53 8.50 17.23 -12.29
CA VAL A 53 8.06 17.03 -10.91
C VAL A 53 8.55 15.67 -10.43
N GLN A 54 9.13 15.66 -9.23
CA GLN A 54 9.55 14.45 -8.53
C GLN A 54 8.89 14.44 -7.15
N ILE A 55 8.33 13.31 -6.76
CA ILE A 55 7.86 13.09 -5.40
C ILE A 55 8.97 12.50 -4.55
N MET A 56 9.26 13.13 -3.42
CA MET A 56 10.21 12.66 -2.41
C MET A 56 9.43 12.32 -1.14
N GLY A 57 9.94 11.38 -0.34
CA GLY A 57 9.29 11.14 0.94
C GLY A 57 9.97 10.10 1.82
N SER A 58 9.38 9.92 3.00
CA SER A 58 9.82 8.95 4.00
C SER A 58 9.76 7.49 3.53
N PHE A 59 9.03 7.17 2.45
CA PHE A 59 8.90 5.81 1.92
C PHE A 59 10.22 5.19 1.44
N ASP A 60 11.21 6.02 1.10
CA ASP A 60 12.57 5.60 0.75
C ASP A 60 13.64 6.30 1.61
N GLY A 61 13.22 6.87 2.74
CA GLY A 61 14.11 7.64 3.63
C GLY A 61 14.59 8.96 3.04
N TRP A 62 13.81 9.62 2.17
CA TRP A 62 14.15 10.89 1.53
C TRP A 62 15.39 10.80 0.63
N SER A 63 15.56 9.69 -0.08
CA SER A 63 16.79 9.42 -0.82
C SER A 63 16.67 9.65 -2.32
N GLN A 64 15.88 8.86 -3.04
CA GLN A 64 15.76 8.90 -4.50
C GLN A 64 14.45 9.53 -4.97
N GLY A 65 13.34 9.28 -4.30
CA GLY A 65 12.00 9.66 -4.76
C GLY A 65 11.58 8.95 -6.05
N GLU A 66 10.50 9.44 -6.65
CA GLU A 66 9.92 8.93 -7.91
C GLU A 66 9.62 10.09 -8.85
N ALA A 67 10.03 9.97 -10.12
CA ALA A 67 9.71 10.96 -11.14
C ALA A 67 8.23 10.87 -11.53
N MET A 68 7.56 12.01 -11.67
CA MET A 68 6.15 12.04 -12.02
C MET A 68 5.95 12.27 -13.51
N SER A 69 5.03 11.50 -14.09
CA SER A 69 4.67 11.58 -15.51
C SER A 69 3.67 12.71 -15.73
N MET A 70 3.93 13.55 -16.74
CA MET A 70 3.05 14.66 -17.09
C MET A 70 1.88 14.20 -17.96
N GLU A 71 0.67 14.51 -17.51
CA GLU A 71 -0.58 14.41 -18.26
C GLU A 71 -1.00 15.83 -18.64
N TYR A 72 -1.04 16.12 -19.94
CA TYR A 72 -1.29 17.47 -20.45
C TYR A 72 -2.77 17.85 -20.31
N SER A 73 -3.08 18.83 -19.46
CA SER A 73 -4.46 19.29 -19.20
C SER A 73 -4.65 20.81 -19.38
N GLY A 74 -4.20 21.36 -20.52
CA GLY A 74 -4.47 22.75 -20.87
C GLY A 74 -3.49 23.74 -20.25
N TYR A 75 -3.96 24.69 -19.43
CA TYR A 75 -3.14 25.77 -18.85
C TYR A 75 -2.27 25.31 -17.67
N GLN A 76 -2.68 24.24 -16.98
CA GLN A 76 -1.90 23.59 -15.93
C GLN A 76 -1.76 22.11 -16.30
N ALA A 77 -0.65 21.50 -15.91
CA ALA A 77 -0.39 20.08 -16.12
C ALA A 77 -0.67 19.30 -14.82
N ARG A 78 -1.14 18.06 -14.98
CA ARG A 78 -1.23 17.09 -13.89
C ARG A 78 -0.02 16.18 -14.00
N PHE A 79 0.73 16.04 -12.93
CA PHE A 79 1.84 15.11 -12.81
C PHE A 79 1.40 13.95 -11.94
N SER A 80 1.64 12.71 -12.34
CA SER A 80 1.22 11.53 -11.59
C SER A 80 2.36 10.51 -11.43
N ALA A 81 2.38 9.81 -10.30
CA ALA A 81 3.25 8.66 -10.05
C ALA A 81 2.47 7.58 -9.31
N THR A 82 2.80 6.32 -9.57
CA THR A 82 2.23 5.17 -8.86
C THR A 82 3.28 4.62 -7.91
N LEU A 83 3.04 4.77 -6.61
CA LEU A 83 3.92 4.27 -5.56
C LEU A 83 3.42 2.92 -5.05
N ASN A 84 4.32 1.98 -4.77
CA ASN A 84 3.98 0.69 -4.19
C ASN A 84 4.34 0.67 -2.69
N LEU A 85 3.39 1.02 -1.83
CA LEU A 85 3.62 1.32 -0.42
C LEU A 85 2.85 0.37 0.49
N ARG A 86 3.41 0.03 1.65
CA ARG A 86 2.64 -0.67 2.68
C ARG A 86 1.65 0.29 3.34
N PRO A 87 0.60 -0.22 4.00
CA PRO A 87 -0.22 0.60 4.89
C PRO A 87 0.62 1.32 5.91
N GLY A 88 0.34 2.61 6.09
CA GLY A 88 1.17 3.50 6.88
C GLY A 88 0.92 4.97 6.59
N ARG A 89 1.57 5.81 7.40
CA ARG A 89 1.58 7.26 7.26
C ARG A 89 2.96 7.68 6.76
N TYR A 90 2.99 8.36 5.63
CA TYR A 90 4.21 8.82 4.96
C TYR A 90 4.23 10.33 4.88
N GLU A 91 5.36 10.92 5.24
CA GLU A 91 5.67 12.30 4.86
C GLU A 91 6.20 12.32 3.43
N ILE A 92 5.68 13.25 2.63
CA ILE A 92 6.06 13.46 1.22
C ILE A 92 6.23 14.96 0.93
N LYS A 93 6.99 15.28 -0.11
CA LYS A 93 7.13 16.63 -0.65
C LYS A 93 7.48 16.57 -2.13
N PHE A 94 7.12 17.61 -2.88
CA PHE A 94 7.34 17.65 -4.32
C PHE A 94 8.57 18.51 -4.63
N LEU A 95 9.48 18.00 -5.45
CA LEU A 95 10.53 18.79 -6.07
C LEU A 95 10.03 19.18 -7.46
N VAL A 96 9.63 20.44 -7.60
CA VAL A 96 9.02 21.01 -8.81
C VAL A 96 10.04 21.95 -9.43
N ASP A 97 10.57 21.59 -10.60
CA ASP A 97 11.63 22.35 -11.28
C ASP A 97 12.83 22.69 -10.36
N GLY A 98 13.18 21.76 -9.46
CA GLY A 98 14.27 21.90 -8.50
C GLY A 98 13.90 22.63 -7.20
N GLU A 99 12.66 23.10 -7.05
CA GLU A 99 12.18 23.77 -5.84
C GLU A 99 11.24 22.90 -5.02
N TRP A 100 11.38 22.94 -3.70
CA TRP A 100 10.51 22.23 -2.78
C TRP A 100 9.13 22.89 -2.71
N ARG A 101 8.08 22.12 -3.04
CA ARG A 101 6.69 22.54 -3.03
C ARG A 101 5.82 21.60 -2.21
N LEU A 102 4.84 22.19 -1.54
CA LEU A 102 3.71 21.48 -0.96
C LEU A 102 2.55 21.49 -1.95
N SER A 103 1.74 20.45 -1.93
CA SER A 103 0.47 20.37 -2.64
C SER A 103 -0.68 20.64 -1.68
N LEU A 104 -1.71 21.34 -2.15
CA LEU A 104 -2.94 21.59 -1.39
C LEU A 104 -3.87 20.36 -1.38
N GLU A 105 -3.59 19.36 -2.22
CA GLU A 105 -4.37 18.12 -2.35
C GLU A 105 -4.12 17.14 -1.19
N TYR A 106 -3.06 17.37 -0.41
CA TYR A 106 -2.67 16.51 0.71
C TYR A 106 -2.60 17.33 2.00
N PRO A 107 -2.98 16.74 3.15
CA PRO A 107 -2.79 17.38 4.45
C PRO A 107 -1.33 17.80 4.64
N ILE A 108 -1.10 18.93 5.32
CA ILE A 108 0.22 19.45 5.65
C ILE A 108 0.45 19.28 7.15
N ASP A 109 1.65 18.83 7.52
CA ASP A 109 2.09 18.72 8.91
C ASP A 109 3.48 19.34 9.09
N GLY A 110 3.81 19.72 10.33
CA GLY A 110 5.07 20.40 10.68
C GLY A 110 5.00 21.93 10.66
N GLU A 111 6.15 22.56 10.90
CA GLU A 111 6.27 24.02 11.08
C GLU A 111 7.34 24.63 10.16
N GLY A 112 7.03 25.80 9.61
CA GLY A 112 7.96 26.58 8.78
C GLY A 112 8.54 25.79 7.61
N SER A 113 9.87 25.76 7.50
CA SER A 113 10.57 25.06 6.42
C SER A 113 10.50 23.53 6.52
N MET A 114 10.12 22.99 7.67
CA MET A 114 9.99 21.54 7.90
C MET A 114 8.62 20.99 7.53
N GLN A 115 7.74 21.82 6.97
CA GLN A 115 6.42 21.36 6.53
C GLN A 115 6.53 20.33 5.40
N ASN A 116 5.75 19.26 5.54
CA ASN A 116 5.63 18.16 4.58
C ASN A 116 4.14 17.87 4.33
N ASN A 117 3.83 17.29 3.17
CA ASN A 117 2.52 16.70 2.92
C ASN A 117 2.43 15.31 3.56
N ILE A 118 1.23 14.89 3.96
CA ILE A 118 0.97 13.58 4.56
C ILE A 118 0.17 12.71 3.60
N LEU A 119 0.73 11.54 3.28
CA LEU A 119 0.10 10.47 2.53
C LEU A 119 -0.24 9.32 3.46
N VAL A 120 -1.52 8.93 3.51
CA VAL A 120 -1.99 7.79 4.32
C VAL A 120 -2.40 6.66 3.39
N VAL A 121 -1.84 5.48 3.63
CA VAL A 121 -2.16 4.23 2.94
C VAL A 121 -2.84 3.32 3.95
N ASN A 122 -4.04 2.83 3.63
CA ASN A 122 -4.91 2.07 4.55
C ASN A 122 -4.96 0.60 4.18
#